data_AF-A0A090X8M7-F1
#
_entry.id   AF-A0A090X8M7-F1
#
_cell.length_a   1.000
_cell.length_b   1.000
_cell.length_c   1.000
_cell.angle_alpha   90.00
_cell.angle_beta   90.00
_cell.angle_gamma   90.00
#
_symmetry.space_group_name_H-M   'P 1'
#
loop_
_entity.id
_entity.type
_entity.pdbx_description
1 polymer ?
#
loop_
_entity_poly.entity_id
_entity_poly.type
_entity_poly.pdbx_seq_one_letter_code
_entity_poly.pdbx_strand_id
1 'polypeptide(L)'
;KNISARIINGTEALPNHWPWVVAIYDSNDTLVCGGSLINEEYVVTAAHCFGNQDAHKFSVRLGTTHRTNVSQCNNTPKDPNIQKKTTGKTKISQKINEECHEAPETQLICVEVEKRLHPYSKITVAFFMKDIAVVKLKTNSTNNN
;
A
#
# COMPACT_ATOMS: atom_id res chain seq x y z
N LYS A 1 -12.72 -9.76 -32.96
CA LYS A 1 -12.60 -10.56 -31.72
C LYS A 1 -13.33 -9.79 -30.62
N ASN A 2 -14.52 -10.21 -30.23
CA ASN A 2 -15.37 -9.46 -29.28
C ASN A 2 -15.21 -10.10 -27.90
N ILE A 3 -14.29 -9.58 -27.08
CA ILE A 3 -14.12 -10.01 -25.69
C ILE A 3 -14.67 -8.89 -24.82
N SER A 4 -15.93 -9.02 -24.42
CA SER A 4 -16.56 -8.15 -23.42
C SER A 4 -16.75 -8.92 -22.12
N ALA A 5 -15.66 -9.30 -21.48
CA ALA A 5 -15.66 -9.56 -20.04
C ALA A 5 -15.11 -8.31 -19.34
N ARG A 6 -15.87 -7.21 -19.42
CA ARG A 6 -15.60 -6.02 -18.61
C ARG A 6 -16.14 -6.32 -17.22
N ILE A 7 -15.36 -6.09 -16.17
CA ILE A 7 -15.90 -6.07 -14.81
C ILE A 7 -16.89 -4.89 -14.77
N ILE A 8 -18.16 -5.19 -14.64
CA ILE A 8 -19.25 -4.22 -14.47
C ILE A 8 -19.86 -4.54 -13.10
N ASN A 9 -20.09 -3.53 -12.27
CA ASN A 9 -20.66 -3.67 -10.91
C ASN A 9 -19.77 -4.43 -9.90
N GLY A 10 -18.49 -4.07 -9.80
CA GLY A 10 -17.68 -4.50 -8.65
C GLY A 10 -18.24 -3.98 -7.32
N THR A 11 -18.00 -4.71 -6.24
CA THR A 11 -18.34 -4.29 -4.86
C THR A 11 -17.09 -3.82 -4.13
N GLU A 12 -17.29 -3.07 -3.05
CA GLU A 12 -16.19 -2.71 -2.16
C GLU A 12 -15.52 -3.97 -1.60
N ALA A 13 -14.18 -3.95 -1.54
CA ALA A 13 -13.43 -5.05 -0.96
C ALA A 13 -13.55 -5.00 0.57
N LEU A 14 -13.83 -6.15 1.18
CA LEU A 14 -13.79 -6.26 2.63
C LEU A 14 -12.34 -6.10 3.14
N PRO A 15 -12.13 -5.50 4.31
CA PRO A 15 -10.82 -5.42 4.92
C PRO A 15 -10.17 -6.81 5.04
N ASN A 16 -8.84 -6.90 4.86
CA ASN A 16 -8.04 -8.13 4.86
C ASN A 16 -8.33 -9.19 3.78
N HIS A 17 -9.27 -8.98 2.86
CA HIS A 17 -9.50 -9.97 1.79
C HIS A 17 -8.36 -10.02 0.77
N TRP A 18 -7.66 -8.90 0.60
CA TRP A 18 -6.55 -8.75 -0.33
C TRP A 18 -5.34 -8.10 0.37
N PRO A 19 -4.75 -8.77 1.38
CA PRO A 19 -3.79 -8.15 2.29
C PRO A 19 -2.47 -7.76 1.60
N TRP A 20 -2.19 -8.35 0.44
CA TRP A 20 -1.02 -8.01 -0.37
C TRP A 20 -1.22 -6.76 -1.23
N VAL A 21 -2.42 -6.18 -1.31
CA VAL A 21 -2.65 -4.96 -2.10
C VAL A 21 -1.92 -3.79 -1.46
N VAL A 22 -1.09 -3.14 -2.27
CA VAL A 22 -0.28 -2.00 -1.88
C VAL A 22 -0.74 -0.76 -2.62
N ALA A 23 -0.79 0.38 -1.92
CA ALA A 23 -0.99 1.69 -2.52
C ALA A 23 0.29 2.54 -2.41
N ILE A 24 0.75 3.10 -3.53
CA ILE A 24 2.00 3.87 -3.63
C ILE A 24 1.65 5.35 -3.82
N TYR A 25 2.19 6.19 -2.94
CA TYR A 25 1.95 7.63 -2.91
C TYR A 25 3.23 8.42 -3.18
N ASP A 26 3.11 9.58 -3.82
CA ASP A 26 4.22 10.52 -3.99
C ASP A 26 4.39 11.45 -2.78
N SER A 27 5.34 12.39 -2.87
CA SER A 27 5.64 13.35 -1.81
C SER A 27 4.52 14.36 -1.54
N ASN A 28 3.56 14.50 -2.46
CA ASN A 28 2.37 15.33 -2.30
C ASN A 28 1.18 14.51 -1.76
N ASP A 29 1.43 13.27 -1.34
CA ASP A 29 0.43 12.33 -0.87
C ASP A 29 -0.66 12.01 -1.92
N THR A 30 -0.27 12.01 -3.20
CA THR A 30 -1.15 11.61 -4.29
C THR A 30 -0.95 10.12 -4.60
N LEU A 31 -2.04 9.34 -4.66
CA LEU A 31 -1.98 7.94 -5.11
C LEU A 31 -1.48 7.90 -6.55
N VAL A 32 -0.32 7.27 -6.76
CA VAL A 32 0.30 7.13 -8.08
C VAL A 32 0.00 5.76 -8.67
N CYS A 33 0.22 4.71 -7.90
CA CYS A 33 0.15 3.32 -8.38
C CYS A 33 -0.32 2.35 -7.31
N GLY A 34 -0.66 1.14 -7.77
CA GLY A 34 -0.79 -0.04 -6.91
C GLY A 34 0.46 -0.91 -6.93
N GLY A 35 0.48 -1.92 -6.07
CA GLY A 35 1.51 -2.95 -6.06
C GLY A 35 1.04 -4.22 -5.35
N SER A 36 1.92 -5.21 -5.27
CA SER A 36 1.69 -6.42 -4.49
C SER A 36 2.85 -6.69 -3.54
N LEU A 37 2.54 -6.86 -2.26
CA LEU A 37 3.50 -7.25 -1.24
C LEU A 37 3.91 -8.70 -1.49
N ILE A 38 5.19 -8.94 -1.79
CA ILE A 38 5.71 -10.28 -2.10
C ILE A 38 6.42 -10.91 -0.90
N ASN A 39 6.83 -10.09 0.07
CA ASN A 39 7.27 -10.47 1.42
C ASN A 39 7.27 -9.22 2.32
N GLU A 40 7.77 -9.32 3.55
CA GLU A 40 7.76 -8.23 4.54
C GLU A 40 8.51 -6.95 4.11
N GLU A 41 9.45 -7.04 3.18
CA GLU A 41 10.33 -5.93 2.78
C GLU A 41 10.15 -5.50 1.33
N TYR A 42 9.47 -6.27 0.49
CA TYR A 42 9.48 -6.07 -0.96
C TYR A 42 8.06 -6.02 -1.54
N VAL A 43 7.88 -5.03 -2.41
CA VAL A 43 6.66 -4.82 -3.20
C VAL A 43 7.01 -4.91 -4.68
N VAL A 44 6.24 -5.68 -5.44
CA VAL A 44 6.30 -5.65 -6.91
C VAL A 44 5.29 -4.65 -7.45
N THR A 45 5.70 -3.85 -8.43
CA THR A 45 4.89 -2.82 -9.09
C THR A 45 5.44 -2.53 -10.49
N ALA A 46 4.96 -1.48 -11.15
CA ALA A 46 5.47 -1.05 -12.44
C ALA A 46 6.62 -0.03 -12.29
N ALA A 47 7.62 -0.10 -13.18
CA ALA A 47 8.75 0.82 -13.18
C ALA A 47 8.32 2.25 -13.53
N HIS A 48 7.37 2.41 -14.45
CA HIS A 48 6.85 3.72 -14.83
C HIS A 48 6.17 4.48 -13.69
N CYS A 49 5.74 3.80 -12.61
CA CYS A 49 5.14 4.44 -11.44
C CYS A 49 6.05 5.50 -10.80
N PHE A 50 7.36 5.38 -10.99
CA PHE A 50 8.33 6.24 -10.34
C PHE A 50 8.97 7.28 -11.28
N GLY A 51 8.81 7.10 -12.61
CA GLY A 51 9.50 7.90 -13.61
C GLY A 51 11.00 8.08 -13.30
N ASN A 52 11.49 9.31 -13.45
CA ASN A 52 12.88 9.69 -13.12
C ASN A 52 13.03 10.27 -11.71
N GLN A 53 12.05 10.09 -10.83
CA GLN A 53 12.08 10.66 -9.48
C GLN A 53 12.92 9.81 -8.53
N ASP A 54 13.36 10.36 -7.41
CA ASP A 54 14.05 9.60 -6.35
C ASP A 54 13.08 8.61 -5.68
N ALA A 55 13.57 7.43 -5.27
CA ALA A 55 12.80 6.43 -4.55
C ALA A 55 12.24 6.98 -3.22
N HIS A 56 13.00 7.82 -2.52
CA HIS A 56 12.63 8.41 -1.24
C HIS A 56 11.48 9.43 -1.32
N LYS A 57 11.07 9.82 -2.53
CA LYS A 57 9.87 10.64 -2.73
C LYS A 57 8.57 9.86 -2.63
N PHE A 58 8.65 8.53 -2.48
CA PHE A 58 7.49 7.67 -2.46
C PHE A 58 7.32 7.00 -1.11
N SER A 59 6.06 6.79 -0.76
CA SER A 59 5.64 6.00 0.40
C SER A 59 4.63 4.94 -0.01
N VAL A 60 4.50 3.93 0.82
CA VAL A 60 3.65 2.77 0.64
C VAL A 60 2.66 2.68 1.79
N ARG A 61 1.39 2.44 1.46
CA ARG A 61 0.32 2.14 2.41
C ARG A 61 -0.18 0.72 2.20
N LEU A 62 -0.28 -0.01 3.30
CA LEU A 62 -0.71 -1.42 3.39
C LEU A 62 -1.84 -1.56 4.40
N GLY A 63 -2.70 -2.57 4.21
CA GLY A 63 -3.72 -2.93 5.19
C GLY A 63 -4.88 -1.94 5.30
N THR A 64 -5.21 -1.20 4.22
CA THR A 64 -6.35 -0.28 4.18
C THR A 64 -7.17 -0.45 2.92
N THR A 65 -8.49 -0.29 3.05
CA THR A 65 -9.45 -0.17 1.93
C THR A 65 -9.75 1.29 1.59
N HIS A 66 -9.32 2.24 2.43
CA HIS A 66 -9.60 3.67 2.26
C HIS A 66 -8.43 4.42 1.62
N ARG A 67 -8.65 4.94 0.41
CA ARG A 67 -7.64 5.69 -0.36
C ARG A 67 -7.27 7.05 0.24
N THR A 68 -8.21 7.74 0.89
CA THR A 68 -8.11 9.15 1.28
C THR A 68 -7.83 9.36 2.77
N ASN A 69 -7.58 8.30 3.54
CA ASN A 69 -7.32 8.42 4.97
C ASN A 69 -5.87 8.86 5.26
N VAL A 70 -5.55 10.10 4.84
CA VAL A 70 -4.23 10.74 4.88
C VAL A 70 -3.78 11.06 6.32
N SER A 71 -4.75 11.36 7.20
CA SER A 71 -4.50 11.78 8.58
C SER A 71 -3.76 10.73 9.41
N GLN A 72 -3.84 9.45 9.02
CA GLN A 72 -3.17 8.37 9.72
C GLN A 72 -1.66 8.26 9.38
N CYS A 73 -1.23 8.63 8.17
CA CYS A 73 0.20 8.66 7.82
C CYS A 73 0.88 10.01 8.14
N ASN A 74 0.13 11.10 8.21
CA ASN A 74 0.67 12.45 8.52
C ASN A 74 0.99 12.66 10.00
N ASN A 75 0.36 11.88 10.89
CA ASN A 75 0.63 11.92 12.33
C ASN A 75 1.70 10.92 12.76
N THR A 76 2.30 10.18 11.83
CA THR A 76 3.41 9.27 12.15
C THR A 76 4.63 10.14 12.42
N PRO A 77 5.20 10.11 13.64
CA PRO A 77 6.56 10.59 13.83
C PRO A 77 7.44 9.82 12.82
N LYS A 78 8.41 10.49 12.20
CA LYS A 78 9.44 9.84 11.37
C LYS A 78 10.39 8.94 12.19
N ASP A 79 9.90 8.46 13.33
CA ASP A 79 10.57 7.65 14.35
C ASP A 79 9.59 6.54 14.76
N PRO A 80 9.98 5.25 14.70
CA PRO A 80 9.06 4.13 14.89
C PRO A 80 8.75 3.83 16.35
N ASN A 81 9.36 4.54 17.30
CA ASN A 81 9.16 4.28 18.72
C ASN A 81 8.10 5.20 19.35
N ILE A 82 6.90 5.29 18.77
CA ILE A 82 5.74 5.81 19.50
C ILE A 82 4.53 4.89 19.32
N GLN A 83 4.52 3.88 20.19
CA GLN A 83 3.40 3.44 21.02
C GLN A 83 2.05 3.16 20.34
N LYS A 84 1.57 1.93 20.57
CA LYS A 84 0.15 1.52 20.61
C LYS A 84 -0.73 2.68 21.12
N LYS A 85 -1.25 3.51 20.23
CA LYS A 85 -2.14 4.60 20.58
C LYS A 85 -3.57 4.17 20.29
N THR A 86 -4.12 3.44 21.26
CA THR A 86 -5.56 3.33 21.49
C THR A 86 -6.15 4.73 21.38
N THR A 87 -6.92 5.00 20.32
CA THR A 87 -7.65 6.26 20.19
C THR A 87 -9.11 6.01 20.51
N GLY A 88 -9.62 6.81 21.44
CA GLY A 88 -10.82 6.55 22.21
C GLY A 88 -12.11 6.52 21.41
N LYS A 89 -13.06 5.77 21.97
CA LYS A 89 -14.49 5.78 21.70
C LYS A 89 -14.99 7.20 21.41
N THR A 90 -15.41 7.47 20.17
CA THR A 90 -16.36 8.54 19.90
C THR A 90 -17.74 7.89 19.75
N LYS A 91 -18.60 8.12 20.75
CA LYS A 91 -20.00 7.72 20.72
C LYS A 91 -20.70 8.46 19.56
N ILE A 92 -21.28 7.72 18.62
CA ILE A 92 -22.37 8.24 17.79
C ILE A 92 -23.60 7.38 18.08
N SER A 93 -24.67 8.07 18.47
CA SER A 93 -25.95 7.50 18.85
C SER A 93 -26.65 6.86 17.65
N GLN A 94 -27.25 5.70 17.89
CA GLN A 94 -27.90 4.76 16.95
C GLN A 94 -28.92 5.42 16.00
N LYS A 95 -29.10 4.85 14.79
CA LYS A 95 -30.24 3.96 14.42
C LYS A 95 -30.38 3.80 12.89
N ILE A 96 -29.96 2.66 12.33
CA ILE A 96 -30.78 1.74 11.49
C ILE A 96 -30.00 0.44 11.25
N ASN A 97 -30.78 -0.61 11.12
CA ASN A 97 -30.55 -2.04 11.23
C ASN A 97 -30.09 -2.67 9.92
N GLU A 98 -28.82 -3.05 9.84
CA GLU A 98 -28.32 -4.11 8.97
C GLU A 98 -27.10 -4.75 9.65
N GLU A 99 -27.19 -6.04 9.97
CA GLU A 99 -26.19 -6.78 10.72
C GLU A 99 -25.01 -7.13 9.79
N CYS A 100 -24.02 -6.24 9.75
CA CYS A 100 -22.67 -6.58 9.36
C CYS A 100 -21.83 -6.54 10.62
N HIS A 101 -21.23 -7.67 11.01
CA HIS A 101 -20.17 -7.63 12.02
C HIS A 101 -19.10 -6.65 11.53
N GLU A 102 -18.95 -5.55 12.26
CA GLU A 102 -17.96 -4.52 12.01
C GLU A 102 -16.58 -5.18 12.07
N ALA A 103 -15.99 -5.44 10.90
CA ALA A 103 -14.67 -6.04 10.80
C ALA A 103 -13.69 -5.10 11.49
N PRO A 104 -12.84 -5.58 12.41
CA PRO A 104 -11.91 -4.73 13.14
C PRO A 104 -11.07 -3.94 12.13
N GLU A 105 -11.00 -2.62 12.31
CA GLU A 105 -10.20 -1.72 11.48
C GLU A 105 -8.81 -2.33 11.26
N THR A 106 -8.49 -2.62 10.01
CA THR A 106 -7.21 -3.22 9.67
C THR A 106 -6.12 -2.20 9.92
N GLN A 107 -5.05 -2.64 10.58
CA GLN A 107 -3.94 -1.77 10.95
C GLN A 107 -3.31 -1.19 9.68
N LEU A 108 -3.54 0.10 9.41
CA LEU A 108 -2.84 0.81 8.36
C LEU A 108 -1.35 0.86 8.67
N ILE A 109 -0.53 0.46 7.70
CA ILE A 109 0.92 0.54 7.80
C ILE A 109 1.41 1.50 6.72
N CYS A 110 2.12 2.56 7.14
CA CYS A 110 2.76 3.53 6.26
C CYS A 110 4.27 3.32 6.29
N VAL A 111 4.90 3.07 5.14
CA VAL A 111 6.35 2.79 5.05
C VAL A 111 6.98 3.61 3.94
N GLU A 112 8.16 4.18 4.20
CA GLU A 112 8.96 4.84 3.17
C GLU A 112 9.60 3.82 2.22
N VAL A 113 9.81 4.23 0.98
CA VAL A 113 10.58 3.44 0.03
C VAL A 113 12.08 3.66 0.27
N GLU A 114 12.82 2.57 0.46
CA GLU A 114 14.28 2.58 0.62
C GLU A 114 14.98 2.63 -0.74
N LYS A 115 14.62 1.73 -1.66
CA LYS A 115 15.24 1.64 -2.99
C LYS A 115 14.32 1.00 -4.01
N ARG A 116 14.60 1.28 -5.28
CA ARG A 116 13.97 0.63 -6.43
C ARG A 116 14.97 -0.27 -7.14
N LEU A 117 14.51 -1.44 -7.52
CA LEU A 117 15.27 -2.47 -8.21
C LEU A 117 14.57 -2.74 -9.53
N HIS A 118 15.32 -2.60 -10.63
CA HIS A 118 14.85 -3.00 -11.95
C HIS A 118 15.48 -4.35 -12.28
N PRO A 119 14.72 -5.33 -12.80
CA PRO A 119 15.27 -6.61 -13.19
C PRO A 119 16.31 -6.40 -14.31
N TYR A 120 17.56 -6.72 -14.00
CA TYR A 120 18.65 -6.66 -14.97
C TYR A 120 18.48 -7.78 -15.99
N SER A 121 18.11 -7.45 -17.23
CA SER A 121 17.97 -8.44 -18.30
C SER A 121 19.23 -8.47 -19.16
N LYS A 122 20.01 -9.55 -19.06
CA LYS A 122 20.89 -9.97 -20.16
C LYS A 122 20.04 -10.80 -21.12
N ILE A 123 19.90 -10.32 -22.35
CA ILE A 123 19.44 -11.06 -23.55
C ILE A 123 17.90 -11.16 -23.74
N THR A 124 17.48 -10.60 -24.89
CA THR A 124 16.31 -10.75 -25.80
C THR A 124 14.92 -11.24 -25.35
N VAL A 125 14.70 -11.75 -24.13
CA VAL A 125 13.38 -12.23 -23.66
C VAL A 125 12.57 -11.11 -22.94
N ALA A 126 13.17 -9.94 -22.73
CA ALA A 126 12.73 -8.99 -21.70
C ALA A 126 11.95 -7.76 -22.21
N PHE A 127 11.10 -7.85 -23.23
CA PHE A 127 10.22 -6.70 -23.53
C PHE A 127 9.15 -6.50 -22.44
N PHE A 128 8.56 -7.58 -21.92
CA PHE A 128 7.53 -7.51 -20.89
C PHE A 128 8.06 -7.15 -19.50
N MET A 129 9.24 -7.66 -19.14
CA MET A 129 9.81 -7.47 -17.79
C MET A 129 10.48 -6.10 -17.59
N LYS A 130 10.61 -5.28 -18.64
CA LYS A 130 11.22 -3.94 -18.56
C LYS A 130 10.46 -2.98 -17.67
N ASP A 131 9.14 -3.11 -17.64
CA ASP A 131 8.28 -2.24 -16.85
C ASP A 131 7.94 -2.84 -15.48
N ILE A 132 8.61 -3.91 -15.07
CA ILE A 132 8.48 -4.43 -13.69
C ILE A 132 9.53 -3.74 -12.83
N ALA A 133 9.12 -3.29 -11.65
CA ALA A 133 10.00 -2.84 -10.60
C ALA A 133 9.72 -3.58 -9.29
N VAL A 134 10.79 -3.83 -8.54
CA VAL A 134 10.71 -4.30 -7.16
C VAL A 134 11.17 -3.18 -6.26
N VAL A 135 10.37 -2.88 -5.25
CA VAL A 135 10.56 -1.77 -4.33
C VAL A 135 10.91 -2.37 -2.98
N LYS A 136 12.06 -1.98 -2.42
CA LYS A 136 12.39 -2.33 -1.03
C LYS A 136 11.82 -1.27 -0.10
N LEU A 137 11.08 -1.71 0.89
CA LEU A 137 10.52 -0.91 1.96
C LEU A 137 11.58 -0.70 3.05
N LYS A 138 11.57 0.48 3.66
CA LYS A 138 12.45 0.79 4.78
C LYS A 138 12.02 -0.01 6.01
N THR A 139 12.82 -1.00 6.38
CA THR A 139 12.63 -1.73 7.65
C THR A 139 13.20 -0.94 8.80
N ASN A 140 12.49 -0.89 9.92
CA ASN A 140 13.14 -0.57 11.19
C ASN A 140 13.88 -1.81 11.64
N SER A 141 15.21 -1.75 11.60
CA SER A 141 16.05 -2.80 12.16
C SER A 141 15.80 -2.86 13.68
N THR A 142 14.84 -3.66 14.10
CA THR A 142 14.84 -4.22 15.45
C THR A 142 15.98 -5.24 15.49
N ASN A 143 17.15 -4.77 15.93
CA ASN A 143 18.17 -5.64 16.53
C ASN A 143 17.50 -6.42 17.65
N ASN A 144 17.16 -7.68 17.41
CA ASN A 144 16.91 -8.63 18.47
C ASN A 144 18.22 -9.42 18.66
N ASN A 145 18.96 -9.00 19.69
CA ASN A 145 20.06 -9.75 20.29
C ASN A 145 19.60 -11.13 20.78
#